data_AF-A0AAW6YK96-F1
#
_entry.id   AF-A0AAW6YK96-F1
#
_cell.length_a   1.000
_cell.length_b   1.000
_cell.length_c   1.000
_cell.angle_alpha   90.00
_cell.angle_beta   90.00
_cell.angle_gamma   90.00
#
_symmetry.space_group_name_H-M   'P 1'
#
loop_
_entity.id
_entity.type
_entity.pdbx_description
1 polymer ?
#
loop_
_entity_poly.entity_id
_entity_poly.type
_entity_poly.pdbx_seq_one_letter_code
_entity_poly.pdbx_strand_id
1 'polypeptide(L)' 'MFYVDDFDDITLIYDVNTDRELGEYWVNELGIQNIPRDQLETYFDYEAYGRDINIESSGGFVADGFLDVH' A
#
# COMPACT_ATOMS: atom_id res chain seq x y z
N MET A 1 -6.14 -31.97 -5.49
CA MET A 1 -7.01 -31.22 -4.55
C MET A 1 -6.23 -29.95 -4.28
N PHE A 2 -6.70 -28.81 -4.76
CA PHE A 2 -6.03 -27.53 -4.51
C PHE A 2 -6.55 -27.05 -3.16
N TYR A 3 -5.69 -27.04 -2.15
CA TYR A 3 -5.95 -26.35 -0.90
C TYR A 3 -5.95 -24.85 -1.23
N VAL A 4 -7.03 -24.16 -0.90
CA VAL A 4 -7.00 -22.70 -0.80
C VAL A 4 -6.36 -22.48 0.55
N ASP A 5 -5.07 -22.16 0.56
CA ASP A 5 -4.36 -21.71 1.76
C ASP A 5 -5.08 -20.47 2.32
N ASP A 6 -5.01 -20.32 3.64
CA ASP A 6 -5.79 -19.39 4.46
C ASP A 6 -5.90 -17.96 3.88
N PHE A 7 -7.10 -17.36 3.97
CA PHE A 7 -7.31 -15.94 3.68
C PHE A 7 -6.65 -15.01 4.71
N ASP A 8 -5.96 -15.57 5.71
CA ASP A 8 -5.27 -14.81 6.76
C ASP A 8 -4.14 -13.93 6.20
N ASP A 9 -3.62 -14.26 5.00
CA ASP A 9 -2.57 -13.51 4.32
C ASP A 9 -3.11 -12.44 3.35
N ILE A 10 -4.42 -12.15 3.37
CA ILE A 10 -5.05 -11.17 2.47
C ILE A 10 -5.69 -10.03 3.26
N THR A 11 -5.26 -8.80 2.99
CA THR A 11 -5.82 -7.58 3.59
C THR A 11 -6.41 -6.66 2.53
N LEU A 12 -7.65 -6.21 2.73
CA LEU A 12 -8.22 -5.13 1.93
C LEU A 12 -7.97 -3.78 2.60
N ILE A 13 -7.19 -2.94 1.95
CA ILE A 13 -6.95 -1.55 2.35
C ILE A 13 -8.01 -0.68 1.68
N TYR A 14 -9.06 -0.37 2.43
CA TYR A 14 -10.20 0.40 1.95
C TYR A 14 -9.81 1.81 1.50
N ASP A 15 -10.50 2.32 0.49
CA ASP A 15 -10.39 3.70 -0.02
C ASP A 15 -9.00 4.09 -0.56
N VAL A 16 -8.13 3.11 -0.84
CA VAL A 16 -6.84 3.31 -1.52
C VAL A 16 -6.98 2.93 -2.99
N ASN A 17 -7.04 3.92 -3.87
CA ASN A 17 -7.43 3.74 -5.28
C ASN A 17 -6.33 4.16 -6.28
N THR A 18 -5.24 4.72 -5.77
CA THR A 18 -4.12 5.23 -6.59
C THR A 18 -2.79 4.83 -5.97
N ASP A 19 -1.75 4.76 -6.80
CA ASP A 19 -0.38 4.47 -6.34
C ASP A 19 0.07 5.51 -5.30
N ARG A 20 -0.29 6.78 -5.46
CA ARG A 20 0.00 7.82 -4.45
C ARG A 20 -0.64 7.52 -3.10
N GLU A 21 -1.94 7.20 -3.08
CA GLU A 21 -2.66 6.87 -1.84
C GLU A 21 -2.08 5.61 -1.17
N LEU A 22 -1.66 4.62 -1.97
CA LEU A 22 -0.99 3.41 -1.47
C LEU A 22 0.35 3.74 -0.82
N GLY A 23 1.15 4.60 -1.47
CA GLY A 23 2.41 5.07 -0.90
C GLY A 23 2.20 5.87 0.39
N GLU A 24 1.20 6.75 0.44
CA GLU A 24 0.83 7.49 1.64
C GLU A 24 0.42 6.55 2.79
N TYR A 25 -0.40 5.54 2.51
CA TYR A 25 -0.82 4.53 3.48
C TYR A 25 0.40 3.85 4.11
N TRP A 26 1.29 3.28 3.30
CA TRP A 26 2.44 2.53 3.80
C TRP A 26 3.48 3.40 4.50
N VAL A 27 3.72 4.64 4.05
CA VAL A 27 4.60 5.58 4.77
C VAL A 27 4.05 5.92 6.16
N ASN A 28 2.73 6.09 6.27
CA ASN A 28 2.09 6.35 7.57
C ASN A 28 2.14 5.09 8.46
N GLU A 29 1.88 3.91 7.91
CA GLU A 29 1.86 2.63 8.64
C GLU A 29 3.25 2.22 9.15
N LEU A 30 4.31 2.43 8.35
CA LEU A 30 5.70 2.21 8.75
C LEU A 30 6.16 3.15 9.87
N GLY A 31 5.37 4.18 10.20
CA GLY A 31 5.61 5.05 11.33
C GLY A 31 6.87 5.90 11.16
N ILE A 32 7.10 6.49 9.97
CA ILE A 32 8.18 7.46 9.73
C ILE A 32 7.89 8.77 10.49
N GLN A 33 7.91 8.71 11.82
CA GLN A 33 7.57 9.82 12.73
C GLN A 33 8.75 10.79 12.93
N ASN A 34 9.96 10.39 12.50
CA ASN A 34 11.18 11.18 12.68
C ASN A 34 11.38 12.24 11.60
N ILE A 35 10.56 12.25 10.54
CA ILE A 35 10.60 13.26 9.47
C ILE A 35 9.29 14.05 9.54
N PRO A 36 9.35 15.39 9.64
CA PRO A 36 8.16 16.23 9.59
C PRO A 36 7.33 15.97 8.32
N ARG A 37 6.00 15.96 8.45
CA ARG A 37 5.11 15.68 7.31
C ARG A 37 5.35 16.64 6.15
N ASP A 38 5.54 17.93 6.42
CA ASP A 38 5.84 18.94 5.41
C ASP A 38 7.14 18.68 4.64
N GLN A 39 8.14 18.07 5.29
CA GLN A 39 9.37 17.63 4.62
C GLN A 39 9.12 16.39 3.75
N LEU A 40 8.32 15.42 4.23
CA LEU A 40 7.95 14.24 3.42
C LEU A 40 7.16 14.64 2.19
N GLU A 41 6.14 15.49 2.31
CA GLU A 41 5.36 16.03 1.19
C GLU A 41 6.22 16.75 0.14
N THR A 42 7.36 17.31 0.55
CA THR A 42 8.26 18.04 -0.35
C THR A 42 9.25 17.13 -1.08
N TYR A 43 9.71 16.06 -0.44
CA TYR A 43 10.87 15.29 -0.88
C TYR A 43 10.60 13.82 -1.17
N PHE A 44 9.49 13.27 -0.67
CA PHE A 44 9.13 11.87 -0.85
C PHE A 44 8.15 11.72 -2.01
N ASP A 45 8.49 10.85 -2.96
CA ASP A 45 7.62 10.52 -4.09
C ASP A 45 6.70 9.36 -3.71
N TYR A 46 5.55 9.71 -3.12
CA TYR A 46 4.53 8.74 -2.70
C TYR A 46 3.98 7.92 -3.87
N GLU A 47 3.84 8.54 -5.05
CA GLU A 47 3.32 7.85 -6.23
C GLU A 47 4.30 6.80 -6.74
N ALA A 48 5.58 7.14 -6.86
CA ALA A 48 6.61 6.18 -7.24
C ALA A 48 6.72 5.04 -6.22
N TYR A 49 6.70 5.35 -4.92
CA TYR A 49 6.77 4.34 -3.87
C TYR A 49 5.58 3.38 -3.88
N GLY A 50 4.35 3.89 -3.94
CA GLY A 50 3.18 3.02 -3.99
C GLY A 50 3.07 2.24 -5.30
N ARG A 51 3.54 2.78 -6.43
CA ARG A 51 3.63 2.03 -7.68
C ARG A 51 4.57 0.84 -7.55
N ASP A 52 5.72 1.01 -6.90
CA ASP A 52 6.65 -0.09 -6.68
C ASP A 52 6.01 -1.17 -5.79
N ILE A 53 5.28 -0.79 -4.74
CA ILE A 53 4.50 -1.74 -3.90
C ILE A 53 3.46 -2.50 -4.74
N ASN A 54 2.70 -1.80 -5.57
CA ASN A 54 1.69 -2.41 -6.44
C ASN A 54 2.31 -3.40 -7.45
N ILE A 55 3.51 -3.12 -7.96
CA ILE A 55 4.24 -4.02 -8.86
C ILE A 55 4.78 -5.25 -8.12
N GLU A 56 5.23 -5.07 -6.87
CA GLU A 56 5.86 -6.13 -6.08
C GLU A 56 4.85 -7.01 -5.33
N SER A 57 3.66 -6.49 -5.01
CA SER A 57 2.59 -7.22 -4.34
C SER A 57 1.96 -8.27 -5.27
N SER A 58 1.53 -9.39 -4.69
CA SER A 58 0.70 -10.38 -5.40
C SER A 58 -0.78 -9.97 -5.48
N GLY A 59 -1.12 -8.81 -4.89
CA GLY A 59 -2.44 -8.21 -4.88
C GLY A 59 -2.67 -7.19 -6.01
N GLY A 60 -3.44 -6.14 -5.71
CA GLY A 60 -3.73 -5.05 -6.66
C GLY A 60 -4.99 -4.25 -6.36
N PHE A 61 -5.24 -3.22 -7.18
CA PHE A 61 -6.43 -2.37 -7.06
C PHE A 61 -7.72 -3.11 -7.42
N VAL A 62 -8.72 -2.97 -6.55
CA VAL A 62 -10.09 -3.48 -6.69
C VAL A 62 -11.09 -2.33 -6.51
N ALA A 63 -12.38 -2.62 -6.68
CA ALA A 63 -13.42 -1.57 -6.66
C ALA A 63 -13.50 -0.79 -5.32
N ASP A 64 -13.15 -1.45 -4.21
CA ASP A 64 -13.28 -0.90 -2.85
C ASP A 64 -11.93 -0.48 -2.22
N GLY A 65 -10.82 -0.59 -2.96
CA GLY A 65 -9.49 -0.21 -2.47
C GLY A 65 -8.34 -1.05 -3.03
N PHE A 66 -7.30 -1.25 -2.23
CA PHE A 66 -6.14 -2.08 -2.60
C PHE A 66 -6.18 -3.40 -1.86
N LEU A 67 -6.18 -4.51 -2.59
CA LEU A 67 -6.02 -5.84 -2.02
C LEU A 67 -4.53 -6.11 -1.87
N ASP A 68 -4.05 -6.31 -0.65
CA ASP A 68 -2.68 -6.75 -0.37
C ASP A 68 -2.66 -8.23 -0.02
N VAL A 69 -1.67 -8.93 -0.56
CA VAL A 69 -1.48 -10.37 -0.38
C VAL A 69 -0.05 -10.59 0.11
N HIS A 70 0.09 -11.11 1.32
CA HIS A 70 1.35 -11.35 2.02
C HIS A 70 2.01 -12.69 1.68
#